data_AF-A0A388QKP2-F1
#
_entry.id   AF-A0A388QKP2-F1
#
_cell.length_a   1.000
_cell.length_b   1.000
_cell.length_c   1.000
_cell.angle_alpha   90.00
_cell.angle_beta   90.00
_cell.angle_gamma   90.00
#
_symmetry.space_group_name_H-M   'P 1'
#
loop_
_entity.id
_entity.type
_entity.pdbx_description
1 polymer ?
#
loop_
_entity_poly.entity_id
_entity_poly.type
_entity_poly.pdbx_seq_one_letter_code
_entity_poly.pdbx_strand_id
1 'polypeptide(L)'
;MTDTHILNIGFDDTDSPKGMCTTFLAYKIVDLLKKQETEFLDFPKLIRFNPNIPWKTRGNGAVSLRIRTKNPSKIKNQIKNLVEKYSDIKNGANPGLVFYESKEIPEQFTDSAN
;
A
#
# COMPACT_ATOMS: atom_id res chain seq x y z
N MET A 1 -27.64 -11.11 -0.87
CA MET A 1 -26.80 -10.39 0.11
C MET A 1 -25.54 -9.97 -0.62
N THR A 2 -25.15 -8.70 -0.59
CA THR A 2 -23.93 -8.27 -1.28
C THR A 2 -22.73 -8.63 -0.41
N ASP A 3 -21.94 -9.61 -0.84
CA ASP A 3 -20.76 -10.04 -0.10
C ASP A 3 -19.77 -8.88 0.05
N THR A 4 -19.33 -8.66 1.28
CA THR A 4 -18.30 -7.69 1.60
C THR A 4 -16.96 -8.39 1.70
N HIS A 5 -15.96 -7.83 1.04
CA HIS A 5 -14.61 -8.38 0.95
C HIS A 5 -13.67 -7.61 1.87
N ILE A 6 -12.77 -8.31 2.55
CA ILE A 6 -11.66 -7.70 3.28
C ILE A 6 -10.45 -7.67 2.35
N LEU A 7 -9.94 -6.47 2.08
CA LEU A 7 -8.80 -6.26 1.20
C LEU A 7 -7.64 -5.65 1.98
N ASN A 8 -6.53 -6.38 2.03
CA ASN A 8 -5.25 -5.91 2.53
C ASN A 8 -4.45 -5.39 1.34
N ILE A 9 -3.88 -4.21 1.47
CA ILE A 9 -3.15 -3.50 0.41
C ILE A 9 -1.79 -3.16 0.97
N GLY A 10 -0.72 -3.50 0.24
CA GLY A 10 0.65 -3.16 0.61
C GLY A 10 1.35 -2.48 -0.57
N PHE A 11 2.14 -1.43 -0.29
CA PHE A 11 2.95 -0.78 -1.31
C PHE A 11 4.21 -0.12 -0.74
N ASP A 12 5.25 -0.05 -1.55
CA ASP A 12 6.57 0.51 -1.22
C ASP A 12 7.31 0.97 -2.49
N ASP A 13 8.46 1.63 -2.32
CA ASP A 13 9.45 2.01 -3.34
C ASP A 13 8.85 2.89 -4.44
N THR A 14 8.00 3.84 -4.03
CA THR A 14 7.33 4.77 -4.94
C THR A 14 8.09 6.09 -5.12
N ASP A 15 9.05 6.38 -4.25
CA ASP A 15 9.86 7.59 -4.26
C ASP A 15 11.22 7.45 -4.92
N SER A 16 11.77 8.57 -5.35
CA SER A 16 13.12 8.67 -5.88
C SER A 16 13.89 9.82 -5.22
N PRO A 17 15.22 9.93 -5.42
CA PRO A 17 15.98 11.09 -4.99
C PRO A 17 15.46 12.43 -5.53
N LYS A 18 14.69 12.42 -6.63
CA LYS A 18 14.15 13.62 -7.27
C LYS A 18 12.75 14.01 -6.74
N GLY A 19 12.06 13.14 -6.00
CA GLY A 19 10.77 13.47 -5.41
C GLY A 19 9.88 12.27 -5.11
N MET A 20 8.63 12.58 -4.75
CA MET A 20 7.62 11.63 -4.25
C MET A 20 7.94 11.05 -2.88
N CYS A 21 6.97 10.34 -2.29
CA CYS A 21 7.09 9.66 -1.00
C CYS A 21 5.98 8.62 -0.86
N THR A 22 6.32 7.40 -0.41
CA THR A 22 5.35 6.34 -0.13
C THR A 22 4.23 6.79 0.82
N THR A 23 4.55 7.60 1.84
CA THR A 23 3.52 8.13 2.76
C THR A 23 2.64 9.21 2.12
N PHE A 24 3.15 9.99 1.16
CA PHE A 24 2.34 10.94 0.40
C PHE A 24 1.34 10.22 -0.50
N LEU A 25 1.78 9.16 -1.20
CA LEU A 25 0.87 8.30 -1.96
C LEU A 25 -0.17 7.65 -1.04
N ALA A 26 0.23 7.18 0.14
CA ALA A 26 -0.70 6.65 1.13
C ALA A 26 -1.79 7.66 1.52
N TYR A 27 -1.41 8.92 1.77
CA TYR A 27 -2.36 9.99 2.03
C TYR A 27 -3.35 10.17 0.87
N LYS A 28 -2.88 10.16 -0.38
CA LYS A 28 -3.76 10.28 -1.56
C LYS A 28 -4.72 9.11 -1.70
N ILE A 29 -4.27 7.89 -1.43
CA ILE A 29 -5.13 6.69 -1.43
C ILE A 29 -6.18 6.81 -0.33
N VAL A 30 -5.78 7.15 0.90
CA VAL A 30 -6.69 7.29 2.03
C VAL A 30 -7.73 8.39 1.80
N ASP A 31 -7.33 9.54 1.28
CA ASP A 31 -8.24 10.64 0.93
C ASP A 31 -9.29 10.20 -0.12
N LEU A 32 -8.85 9.50 -1.17
CA LEU A 32 -9.77 8.95 -2.18
C LEU A 32 -10.76 7.96 -1.59
N LEU A 33 -10.29 7.01 -0.77
CA LEU A 33 -11.13 5.97 -0.17
C LEU A 33 -12.10 6.54 0.87
N LYS A 34 -11.68 7.53 1.66
CA LYS A 34 -12.56 8.24 2.60
C LYS A 34 -13.68 8.99 1.88
N LYS A 35 -13.40 9.64 0.76
CA LYS A 35 -14.42 10.30 -0.08
C LYS A 35 -15.43 9.33 -0.68
N GLN A 36 -15.07 8.05 -0.78
CA GLN A 36 -15.95 6.98 -1.22
C GLN A 36 -16.62 6.23 -0.06
N GLU A 37 -16.47 6.72 1.17
CA GLU A 37 -17.02 6.11 2.38
C GLU A 37 -16.59 4.64 2.55
N THR A 38 -15.38 4.31 2.10
CA THR A 38 -14.82 2.97 2.27
C THR A 38 -14.49 2.74 3.75
N GLU A 39 -14.93 1.62 4.29
CA GLU A 39 -14.66 1.22 5.68
C GLU A 39 -13.21 0.79 5.84
N PHE A 40 -12.47 1.48 6.72
CA PHE A 40 -11.15 1.08 7.16
C PHE A 40 -11.28 0.18 8.39
N LEU A 41 -10.61 -0.97 8.37
CA LEU A 41 -10.63 -1.93 9.48
C LEU A 41 -9.57 -1.63 10.55
N ASP A 42 -8.59 -0.80 10.20
CA ASP A 42 -7.51 -0.36 11.08
C ASP A 42 -6.90 0.94 10.52
N PHE A 43 -6.02 1.58 11.28
CA PHE A 43 -5.21 2.69 10.79
C PHE A 43 -4.22 2.22 9.70
N PRO A 44 -3.85 3.11 8.76
CA PRO A 44 -2.71 2.88 7.87
C PRO A 44 -1.44 2.57 8.67
N LYS A 45 -0.74 1.50 8.31
CA LYS A 45 0.50 1.08 8.97
C LYS A 45 1.70 1.51 8.15
N LEU A 46 2.63 2.23 8.78
CA LEU A 46 3.95 2.49 8.22
C LEU A 46 4.94 1.47 8.80
N ILE A 47 5.36 0.52 7.97
CA ILE A 47 6.20 -0.61 8.38
C ILE A 47 7.64 -0.28 7.99
N ARG A 48 8.56 -0.23 8.97
CA ARG A 48 9.99 0.00 8.73
C ARG A 48 10.71 -1.33 8.60
N PHE A 49 11.54 -1.48 7.57
CA PHE A 49 12.40 -2.66 7.43
C PHE A 49 13.75 -2.47 8.15
N ASN A 50 14.67 -3.44 7.98
CA ASN A 50 16.00 -3.42 8.58
C ASN A 50 16.81 -2.19 8.12
N PRO A 51 17.17 -1.24 9.01
CA PRO A 51 17.86 0.00 8.64
C PRO A 51 19.32 -0.21 8.23
N ASN A 52 19.89 -1.40 8.46
CA ASN A 52 21.31 -1.68 8.24
C ASN A 52 21.65 -2.16 6.82
N ILE A 53 20.69 -2.16 5.89
CA ILE A 53 20.91 -2.62 4.51
C ILE A 53 21.82 -1.62 3.76
N PRO A 54 23.08 -1.98 3.41
CA PRO A 54 24.09 -1.01 2.98
C PRO A 54 23.77 -0.28 1.67
N TRP A 55 23.03 -0.94 0.77
CA TRP A 55 22.65 -0.38 -0.53
C TRP A 55 21.32 0.37 -0.52
N LYS A 56 20.57 0.38 0.60
CA LYS A 56 19.36 1.21 0.77
C LYS A 56 19.70 2.41 1.65
N THR A 57 19.99 3.54 1.01
CA THR A 57 20.24 4.82 1.69
C THR A 57 18.94 5.59 1.99
N ARG A 58 17.83 5.27 1.30
CA ARG A 58 16.46 5.80 1.47
C ARG A 58 15.43 4.73 1.05
N GLY A 59 14.17 4.86 1.49
CA GLY A 59 13.09 3.94 1.07
C GLY A 59 12.98 2.64 1.87
N ASN A 60 13.16 2.68 3.19
CA ASN A 60 13.08 1.49 4.05
C ASN A 60 11.73 1.32 4.75
N GLY A 61 10.65 1.69 4.07
CA GLY A 61 9.35 1.82 4.71
C GLY A 61 8.19 1.57 3.76
N ALA A 62 7.50 0.46 3.95
CA ALA A 62 6.27 0.14 3.25
C ALA A 62 5.05 0.70 3.97
N VAL A 63 3.94 0.85 3.24
CA VAL A 63 2.64 1.17 3.81
C VAL A 63 1.68 0.02 3.60
N SER A 64 0.91 -0.30 4.64
CA SER A 64 -0.19 -1.25 4.58
C SER A 64 -1.52 -0.61 4.96
N LEU A 65 -2.57 -0.94 4.21
CA LEU A 65 -3.95 -0.54 4.45
C LEU A 65 -4.83 -1.79 4.54
N ARG A 66 -5.84 -1.76 5.40
CA ARG A 66 -6.84 -2.82 5.53
C ARG A 66 -8.23 -2.24 5.47
N ILE A 67 -9.01 -2.64 4.47
CA ILE A 67 -10.34 -2.08 4.20
C ILE A 67 -11.39 -3.18 4.00
N ARG A 68 -12.65 -2.80 4.18
CA ARG A 68 -13.81 -3.60 3.78
C ARG A 68 -14.51 -2.91 2.60
N THR A 69 -14.82 -3.67 1.55
CA THR A 69 -15.48 -3.14 0.36
C THR A 69 -16.37 -4.17 -0.31
N LYS A 70 -17.43 -3.71 -0.97
CA LYS A 70 -18.29 -4.53 -1.84
C LYS A 70 -17.75 -4.64 -3.27
N ASN A 71 -16.79 -3.81 -3.64
CA ASN A 71 -16.25 -3.76 -5.00
C ASN A 71 -14.71 -3.73 -4.99
N PRO A 72 -14.05 -4.86 -4.66
CA PRO A 72 -12.60 -4.92 -4.57
C PRO A 72 -11.92 -4.58 -5.90
N SER A 73 -12.47 -5.01 -7.04
CA SER A 73 -11.90 -4.74 -8.37
C SER A 73 -11.82 -3.24 -8.69
N LYS A 74 -12.86 -2.47 -8.35
CA LYS A 74 -12.84 -1.00 -8.52
C LYS A 74 -11.73 -0.37 -7.70
N ILE A 75 -11.61 -0.75 -6.42
CA ILE A 75 -10.56 -0.22 -5.53
C ILE A 75 -9.17 -0.59 -6.02
N LYS A 76 -8.94 -1.85 -6.41
CA LYS A 76 -7.66 -2.32 -6.96
C LYS A 76 -7.22 -1.47 -8.15
N ASN A 77 -8.13 -1.21 -9.10
CA ASN A 77 -7.84 -0.38 -10.27
C ASN A 77 -7.55 1.09 -9.91
N GLN A 78 -8.31 1.67 -8.98
CA GLN A 78 -8.08 3.06 -8.56
C GLN A 78 -6.73 3.23 -7.88
N ILE A 79 -6.35 2.29 -7.00
CA ILE A 79 -5.06 2.31 -6.32
C ILE A 79 -3.92 2.08 -7.33
N LYS A 80 -4.07 1.13 -8.26
CA LYS A 80 -3.09 0.92 -9.34
C LYS A 80 -2.83 2.22 -10.11
N ASN A 81 -3.89 2.92 -10.53
CA ASN A 81 -3.76 4.19 -11.25
C ASN A 81 -3.06 5.28 -10.41
N LEU A 82 -3.31 5.32 -9.09
CA LEU A 82 -2.62 6.26 -8.19
C LEU A 82 -1.13 5.91 -8.05
N VAL A 83 -0.79 4.63 -7.91
CA VAL A 83 0.61 4.16 -7.87
C VAL A 83 1.31 4.54 -9.17
N GLU A 84 0.73 4.24 -10.33
CA GLU A 84 1.32 4.60 -11.63
C GLU A 84 1.50 6.12 -11.80
N LYS A 85 0.55 6.92 -11.29
CA LYS A 85 0.59 8.38 -11.40
C LYS A 85 1.62 9.04 -10.47
N TYR A 86 1.78 8.52 -9.26
CA TYR A 86 2.56 9.16 -8.20
C TYR A 86 3.88 8.45 -7.87
N SER A 87 4.19 7.35 -8.57
CA SER A 87 5.51 6.71 -8.45
C SER A 87 6.48 7.34 -9.43
N ASP A 88 7.69 7.62 -8.96
CA ASP A 88 8.71 8.29 -9.78
C ASP A 88 9.57 7.29 -10.57
N ILE A 89 8.90 6.42 -11.34
CA ILE A 89 9.51 5.27 -12.05
C ILE A 89 10.64 5.72 -12.98
N LYS A 90 10.46 6.87 -13.66
CA LYS A 90 11.44 7.44 -14.59
C LYS A 90 12.76 7.84 -13.92
N ASN A 91 12.75 8.03 -12.60
CA ASN A 91 13.90 8.46 -11.82
C ASN A 91 14.41 7.38 -10.86
N GLY A 92 14.00 6.12 -11.06
CA GLY A 92 14.58 4.96 -10.40
C GLY A 92 13.73 4.29 -9.33
N ALA A 93 12.49 4.74 -9.11
CA ALA A 93 11.55 4.06 -8.21
C ALA A 93 11.08 2.73 -8.83
N ASN A 94 11.01 1.65 -8.03
CA ASN A 94 10.51 0.34 -8.46
C ASN A 94 9.28 -0.05 -7.63
N PRO A 95 8.13 0.61 -7.88
CA PRO A 95 6.97 0.51 -6.99
C PRO A 95 6.46 -0.92 -6.88
N GLY A 96 6.39 -1.40 -5.65
CA GLY A 96 5.70 -2.64 -5.29
C GLY A 96 4.25 -2.35 -4.94
N LEU A 97 3.31 -3.15 -5.45
CA LEU A 97 1.89 -3.09 -5.08
C LEU A 97 1.34 -4.50 -4.94
N VAL A 98 0.81 -4.82 -3.76
CA VAL A 98 0.25 -6.13 -3.44
C VAL A 98 -1.18 -5.96 -2.93
N PHE A 99 -2.05 -6.84 -3.39
CA PHE A 99 -3.42 -6.98 -2.92
C PHE A 99 -3.63 -8.39 -2.38
N TYR A 100 -4.11 -8.49 -1.14
CA TYR A 100 -4.43 -9.76 -0.51
C TYR A 100 -5.86 -9.74 0.04
N GLU A 101 -6.72 -10.56 -0.55
CA GLU A 101 -8.15 -10.58 -0.26
C GLU A 101 -8.48 -11.77 0.64
N SER A 102 -8.51 -11.53 1.95
CA SER A 102 -8.78 -12.55 2.95
C SER A 102 -9.16 -11.89 4.27
N LYS A 103 -9.96 -12.60 5.07
CA LYS A 103 -10.26 -12.19 6.44
C LYS A 103 -9.05 -12.35 7.37
N GLU A 104 -8.22 -13.35 7.13
CA GLU A 104 -7.08 -13.72 7.96
C GLU A 104 -5.79 -13.66 7.13
N ILE A 105 -4.70 -13.22 7.76
CA ILE A 105 -3.36 -13.25 7.14
C ILE A 105 -2.67 -14.54 7.60
N PRO A 106 -2.26 -15.42 6.67
CA PRO A 106 -1.51 -16.63 6.99
C PRO A 106 -0.26 -16.34 7.83
N GLU A 107 0.05 -17.23 8.77
CA GLU A 107 1.21 -17.12 9.66
C GLU A 107 2.53 -17.00 8.87
N GLN A 108 2.63 -17.66 7.72
CA GLN A 108 3.81 -17.60 6.85
C GLN A 108 4.17 -16.17 6.38
N PHE A 109 3.19 -15.27 6.25
CA PHE A 109 3.43 -13.87 5.91
C PHE A 109 3.86 -13.03 7.11
N THR A 110 3.63 -13.53 8.33
CA THR A 110 4.07 -12.88 9.56
C THR A 110 5.54 -13.20 9.83
N ASP A 111 5.96 -14.44 9.60
CA ASP A 111 7.36 -14.86 9.74
C ASP A 111 8.31 -14.15 8.78
N SER A 112 7.83 -13.85 7.57
CA SER A 112 8.60 -13.13 6.55
C SER A 112 8.59 -11.60 6.72
N ALA A 113 7.83 -11.08 7.68
CA ALA A 113 7.76 -9.65 8.01
C ALA A 113 8.58 -9.27 9.26
N ASN A 114 9.15 -10.25 9.96
CA ASN A 114 10.00 -10.08 11.16
C ASN A 114 11.49 -10.05 10.82
#